data_AF-A0A223HZX4-F1
#
_entry.id   AF-A0A223HZX4-F1
#
_cell.length_a   1.000
_cell.length_b   1.000
_cell.length_c   1.000
_cell.angle_alpha   90.00
_cell.angle_beta   90.00
_cell.angle_gamma   90.00
#
_symmetry.space_group_name_H-M   'P 1'
#
loop_
_entity.id
_entity.type
_entity.pdbx_description
1 polymer ?
#
loop_
_entity_poly.entity_id
_entity_poly.type
_entity_poly.pdbx_seq_one_letter_code
_entity_poly.pdbx_strand_id
1 'polypeptide(L)'
;MKALRCNSAYAFSEDEVFQSNKYNLGVTVVQNIIYAYSLLDLWIIQRTGKKRYLLYHQNKKFGNKNYHFQQEFTNLDDVFQYIHRHDKYVLKSKWSLPQQPEDAYRKARSINDQDKNLS
;
A
#
# COMPACT_ATOMS: atom_id res chain seq x y z
N MET A 1 1.02 -21.23 -27.06
CA MET A 1 0.04 -20.24 -26.59
C MET A 1 0.75 -18.91 -26.38
N LYS A 2 0.41 -17.85 -27.14
CA LYS A 2 0.82 -16.49 -26.76
C LYS A 2 -0.07 -16.07 -25.60
N ALA A 3 0.53 -15.62 -24.49
CA ALA A 3 -0.23 -15.05 -23.37
C ALA A 3 -1.10 -13.91 -23.92
N LEU A 4 -2.43 -14.08 -23.83
CA LEU A 4 -3.36 -13.00 -24.11
C LEU A 4 -3.11 -11.93 -23.05
N ARG A 5 -2.40 -10.86 -23.39
CA ARG A 5 -2.27 -9.72 -22.50
C ARG A 5 -3.64 -9.06 -22.43
N CYS A 6 -4.40 -9.35 -21.38
CA CYS A 6 -5.57 -8.56 -21.02
C CYS A 6 -5.06 -7.15 -20.67
N ASN A 7 -4.94 -6.29 -21.67
CA ASN A 7 -4.53 -4.91 -21.46
C ASN A 7 -5.77 -4.12 -21.04
N SER A 8 -5.95 -3.92 -19.75
CA SER A 8 -6.89 -2.92 -19.27
C SER A 8 -6.51 -1.56 -19.86
N ALA A 9 -7.50 -0.78 -20.32
CA ALA A 9 -7.29 0.59 -20.79
C ALA A 9 -6.66 1.50 -19.72
N TYR A 10 -6.72 1.07 -18.46
CA TYR A 10 -6.17 1.76 -17.30
C TYR A 10 -5.08 0.94 -16.62
N ALA A 11 -4.35 0.10 -17.36
CA ALA A 11 -3.21 -0.62 -16.82
C ALA A 11 -2.19 0.35 -16.20
N PHE A 12 -1.59 -0.06 -15.09
CA PHE A 12 -0.50 0.65 -14.45
C PHE A 12 0.81 0.40 -15.20
N SER A 13 1.65 1.41 -15.31
CA SER A 13 3.08 1.18 -15.55
C SER A 13 3.79 0.87 -14.23
N GLU A 14 4.88 0.11 -14.27
CA GLU A 14 5.66 -0.14 -13.06
C GLU A 14 6.27 1.17 -12.52
N ASP A 15 6.83 2.00 -13.41
CA ASP A 15 7.46 3.27 -13.05
C ASP A 15 6.53 4.21 -12.29
N GLU A 16 5.27 4.37 -12.72
CA GLU A 16 4.34 5.27 -12.03
C GLU A 16 4.00 4.76 -10.63
N VAL A 17 3.89 3.44 -10.45
CA VAL A 17 3.61 2.84 -9.15
C VAL A 17 4.81 3.02 -8.22
N PHE A 18 6.03 2.82 -8.72
CA PHE A 18 7.24 3.04 -7.94
C PHE A 18 7.41 4.51 -7.54
N GLN A 19 7.14 5.46 -8.43
CA GLN A 19 7.22 6.90 -8.14
C GLN A 19 6.19 7.34 -7.09
N SER A 20 4.98 6.78 -7.12
CA SER A 20 3.93 7.08 -6.14
C SER A 20 4.15 6.37 -4.79
N ASN A 21 4.75 5.18 -4.78
CA ASN A 21 5.01 4.39 -3.57
C ASN A 21 6.25 4.89 -2.80
N LYS A 22 6.23 6.15 -2.37
CA LYS A 22 7.32 6.80 -1.59
C LYS A 22 7.50 6.24 -0.17
N TYR A 23 6.68 5.25 0.22
CA TYR A 23 6.69 4.64 1.55
C TYR A 23 7.25 3.21 1.53
N ASN A 24 7.77 2.75 0.39
CA ASN A 24 8.40 1.44 0.24
C ASN A 24 7.49 0.28 0.66
N LEU A 25 6.18 0.38 0.35
CA LEU A 25 5.28 -0.75 0.54
C LEU A 25 5.67 -1.88 -0.41
N GLY A 26 5.56 -3.13 0.03
CA GLY A 26 5.65 -4.26 -0.91
C GLY A 26 4.49 -4.17 -1.88
N VAL A 27 4.74 -4.19 -3.19
CA VAL A 27 3.69 -4.07 -4.20
C VAL A 27 3.82 -5.13 -5.28
N THR A 28 2.68 -5.58 -5.80
CA THR A 28 2.61 -6.38 -7.03
C THR A 28 1.58 -5.75 -7.94
N VAL A 29 1.98 -5.45 -9.17
CA VAL A 29 1.14 -4.78 -10.16
C VAL A 29 0.62 -5.81 -11.16
N VAL A 30 -0.70 -5.86 -11.32
CA VAL A 30 -1.39 -6.70 -12.30
C VAL A 30 -2.38 -5.84 -13.06
N GLN A 31 -2.01 -5.43 -14.28
CA GLN A 31 -2.84 -4.55 -15.11
C GLN A 31 -3.23 -3.27 -14.36
N ASN A 32 -4.53 -3.02 -14.14
CA ASN A 32 -5.06 -1.85 -13.44
C ASN A 32 -5.27 -2.09 -11.93
N ILE A 33 -4.62 -3.11 -11.37
CA ILE A 33 -4.72 -3.47 -9.96
C ILE A 33 -3.32 -3.47 -9.34
N ILE A 34 -3.17 -2.82 -8.19
CA ILE A 34 -1.99 -2.93 -7.34
C ILE A 34 -2.40 -3.68 -6.08
N TYR A 35 -1.73 -4.79 -5.82
CA TYR A 35 -1.73 -5.44 -4.51
C TYR A 35 -0.65 -4.77 -3.68
N ALA A 36 -1.05 -4.08 -2.61
CA ALA A 36 -0.13 -3.39 -1.72
C ALA A 36 -0.12 -4.07 -0.34
N TYR A 37 1.07 -4.41 0.11
CA TYR A 37 1.35 -5.11 1.36
C TYR A 37 1.91 -4.09 2.34
N SER A 38 1.06 -3.70 3.29
CA SER A 38 1.45 -2.87 4.42
C SER A 38 1.91 -3.74 5.59
N LEU A 39 2.44 -3.11 6.64
CA LEU A 39 2.92 -3.84 7.82
C LEU A 39 1.77 -4.62 8.46
N LEU A 40 0.60 -3.98 8.57
CA LEU A 40 -0.53 -4.48 9.33
C LEU A 40 -1.59 -5.15 8.47
N ASP A 41 -1.79 -4.66 7.26
CA ASP A 41 -2.97 -4.97 6.45
C ASP A 41 -2.60 -5.29 4.99
N LEU A 42 -3.55 -5.88 4.28
CA LEU A 42 -3.48 -6.08 2.83
C LEU A 42 -4.40 -5.09 2.13
N TRP A 43 -3.93 -4.55 1.01
CA TRP A 43 -4.63 -3.51 0.27
C TRP A 43 -4.72 -3.87 -1.21
N ILE A 44 -5.84 -3.51 -1.82
CA ILE A 44 -6.03 -3.53 -3.27
C ILE A 44 -6.31 -2.09 -3.71
N ILE A 45 -5.53 -1.61 -4.67
CA ILE A 45 -5.76 -0.34 -5.36
C ILE A 45 -6.19 -0.68 -6.78
N GLN A 46 -7.43 -0.35 -7.14
CA GLN A 46 -7.95 -0.57 -8.49
C GLN A 46 -8.11 0.76 -9.21
N ARG A 47 -7.43 0.92 -10.36
CA ARG A 47 -7.68 2.04 -11.27
C ARG A 47 -8.88 1.74 -12.16
N THR A 48 -9.93 2.54 -12.04
CA THR A 48 -11.19 2.39 -12.81
C THR A 48 -11.40 3.50 -13.83
N GLY A 49 -10.53 4.50 -13.84
CA GLY A 49 -10.52 5.59 -14.80
C GLY A 49 -9.18 6.34 -14.77
N LYS A 50 -9.03 7.34 -15.65
CA LYS A 50 -7.76 8.09 -15.83
C LYS A 50 -7.14 8.62 -14.52
N LYS A 51 -7.99 9.01 -13.57
CA LYS A 51 -7.61 9.51 -12.24
C LYS A 51 -8.62 9.04 -11.20
N ARG A 52 -8.98 7.77 -11.23
CA ARG A 52 -9.97 7.18 -10.31
C ARG A 52 -9.42 5.89 -9.73
N TYR A 53 -9.22 5.88 -8.42
CA TYR A 53 -8.59 4.80 -7.69
C TYR A 53 -9.49 4.35 -6.55
N LEU A 54 -9.92 3.09 -6.58
CA LEU A 54 -10.69 2.49 -5.51
C LEU A 54 -9.73 1.74 -4.59
N LEU A 55 -9.74 2.08 -3.31
CA LEU A 55 -8.95 1.41 -2.29
C LEU A 55 -9.83 0.41 -1.56
N TYR A 56 -9.37 -0.83 -1.50
CA TYR A 56 -9.96 -1.88 -0.69
C TYR A 56 -8.98 -2.34 0.37
N HIS A 57 -9.52 -2.66 1.53
CA HIS A 57 -8.78 -3.01 2.73
C HIS A 57 -9.15 -4.41 3.18
N GLN A 58 -8.16 -5.19 3.60
CA GLN A 58 -8.35 -6.44 4.31
C GLN A 58 -7.45 -6.43 5.56
N ASN A 59 -8.09 -6.56 6.72
CA ASN A 59 -7.37 -6.58 7.98
C ASN A 59 -6.75 -7.96 8.24
N LYS A 60 -5.42 -8.03 8.47
CA LYS A 60 -4.77 -9.34 8.72
C LYS A 60 -5.13 -9.93 10.09
N LYS A 61 -5.48 -9.11 11.09
CA LYS A 61 -5.60 -9.53 12.49
C LYS A 61 -6.93 -10.22 12.80
N PHE A 62 -8.05 -9.70 12.28
CA PHE A 62 -9.37 -10.06 12.80
C PHE A 62 -10.04 -11.25 12.09
N GLY A 63 -9.29 -12.09 11.38
CA GLY A 63 -9.82 -13.30 10.74
C GLY A 63 -10.81 -13.05 9.58
N ASN A 64 -11.23 -11.80 9.36
CA ASN A 64 -12.03 -11.42 8.19
C ASN A 64 -11.13 -11.43 6.96
N LYS A 65 -11.28 -12.48 6.14
CA LYS A 65 -10.46 -12.70 4.96
C LYS A 65 -10.91 -11.90 3.74
N ASN A 66 -11.97 -11.11 3.86
CA ASN A 66 -12.56 -10.41 2.73
C ASN A 66 -12.04 -8.96 2.65
N TYR A 67 -11.68 -8.56 1.44
CA TYR A 67 -11.50 -7.16 1.11
C TYR A 67 -12.83 -6.43 1.20
N HIS A 68 -12.83 -5.25 1.82
CA HIS A 68 -13.96 -4.33 1.79
C HIS A 68 -13.52 -3.00 1.20
N PHE A 69 -14.46 -2.30 0.58
CA PHE A 69 -14.22 -0.97 0.04
C PHE A 69 -13.91 -0.01 1.20
N GLN A 70 -12.81 0.72 1.05
CA GLN A 70 -12.36 1.71 2.03
C GLN A 70 -12.76 3.11 1.58
N GLN A 71 -12.24 3.53 0.43
CA GLN A 71 -12.40 4.90 -0.07
C GLN A 71 -11.99 5.02 -1.54
N GLU A 72 -12.54 6.02 -2.23
CA GLU A 72 -12.11 6.45 -3.56
C GLU A 72 -11.12 7.63 -3.50
N PHE A 73 -10.13 7.61 -4.39
CA PHE A 73 -9.12 8.65 -4.55
C PHE A 73 -9.00 9.09 -6.00
N THR A 74 -8.54 10.33 -6.20
CA THR A 74 -8.27 10.89 -7.52
C THR A 74 -6.78 10.94 -7.87
N ASN A 75 -5.91 10.59 -6.93
CA ASN A 75 -4.46 10.58 -7.05
C ASN A 75 -3.88 9.32 -6.40
N LEU A 76 -2.95 8.66 -7.08
CA LEU A 76 -2.29 7.46 -6.60
C LEU A 76 -1.38 7.74 -5.38
N ASP A 77 -0.69 8.89 -5.36
CA ASP A 77 0.15 9.31 -4.24
C ASP A 77 -0.65 9.40 -2.93
N ASP A 78 -1.88 9.92 -3.01
CA ASP A 78 -2.78 10.07 -1.86
C ASP A 78 -3.24 8.72 -1.32
N VAL A 79 -3.40 7.72 -2.20
CA VAL A 79 -3.73 6.34 -1.80
C VAL A 79 -2.59 5.76 -0.96
N PHE A 80 -1.35 5.84 -1.45
CA PHE A 80 -0.18 5.35 -0.72
C PHE A 80 0.04 6.10 0.60
N GLN A 81 -0.16 7.42 0.60
CA GLN A 81 -0.09 8.24 1.82
C GLN A 81 -1.18 7.84 2.82
N TYR A 82 -2.38 7.53 2.35
CA TYR A 82 -3.47 7.06 3.19
C TYR A 82 -3.09 5.76 3.89
N ILE A 83 -2.61 4.76 3.14
CA ILE A 83 -2.19 3.46 3.69
C ILE A 83 -1.11 3.67 4.78
N HIS A 84 -0.10 4.49 4.51
CA HIS A 84 0.95 4.79 5.49
C HIS A 84 0.41 5.46 6.77
N ARG A 85 -0.52 6.40 6.62
CA ARG A 85 -1.16 7.07 7.78
C ARG A 85 -2.04 6.11 8.56
N HIS A 86 -2.74 5.21 7.88
CA HIS A 86 -3.55 4.17 8.50
C HIS A 86 -2.68 3.28 9.39
N ASP A 87 -1.60 2.73 8.86
CA ASP A 87 -0.66 1.91 9.64
C ASP A 87 -0.14 2.66 10.86
N LYS A 88 0.36 3.89 10.67
CA LYS A 88 0.82 4.74 11.79
C LYS A 88 -0.25 4.96 12.85
N TYR A 89 -1.50 5.18 12.44
CA TYR A 89 -2.61 5.39 13.37
C TYR A 89 -2.91 4.11 14.14
N VAL A 90 -3.05 2.97 13.47
CA VAL A 90 -3.34 1.68 14.13
C VAL A 90 -2.23 1.32 15.12
N LEU A 91 -0.96 1.50 14.73
CA LEU A 91 0.20 1.30 15.59
C LEU A 91 0.20 2.21 16.83
N LYS A 92 -0.23 3.47 16.70
CA LYS A 92 -0.24 4.42 17.82
C LYS A 92 -1.45 4.28 18.75
N SER A 93 -2.62 3.95 18.20
CA SER A 93 -3.91 4.12 18.89
C SER A 93 -4.60 2.82 19.28
N LYS A 94 -4.31 1.71 18.59
CA LYS A 94 -5.03 0.44 18.79
C LYS A 94 -4.14 -0.71 19.24
N TRP A 95 -2.82 -0.63 19.04
CA TRP A 95 -1.88 -1.66 19.45
C TRP A 95 -0.84 -1.09 20.43
N SER A 96 -0.81 -1.58 21.66
CA SER A 96 0.48 -1.85 22.28
C SER A 96 1.12 -2.98 21.47
N LEU A 97 2.07 -2.65 20.61
CA LEU A 97 2.82 -3.65 19.85
C LEU A 97 3.43 -4.65 20.85
N PRO A 98 3.36 -5.97 20.60
CA PRO A 98 4.32 -6.89 21.19
C PRO A 98 5.73 -6.36 20.90
N GLN A 99 6.66 -6.51 21.84
CA GLN A 99 7.96 -5.81 21.82
C GLN A 99 8.76 -6.02 20.51
N GLN A 100 8.71 -7.23 19.94
CA GLN A 100 9.41 -7.60 18.71
C GLN A 100 8.99 -6.77 17.46
N PRO A 101 7.68 -6.63 17.14
CA PRO A 101 7.18 -5.68 16.14
C PRO A 101 7.59 -4.21 16.36
N GLU A 102 7.63 -3.76 17.61
CA GLU A 102 8.03 -2.38 17.95
C GLU A 102 9.50 -2.13 17.62
N ASP A 103 10.37 -3.09 17.94
CA ASP A 103 11.79 -3.03 17.62
C ASP A 103 12.02 -3.06 16.11
N ALA A 104 11.29 -3.91 15.37
CA ALA A 104 11.34 -3.92 13.91
C ALA A 104 10.91 -2.57 13.31
N TYR A 105 9.89 -1.93 13.88
CA TYR A 105 9.41 -0.61 13.46
C TYR A 105 10.44 0.51 13.76
N ARG A 106 11.04 0.52 14.96
CA ARG A 106 12.12 1.47 15.29
C ARG A 106 13.30 1.32 14.34
N LYS A 107 13.67 0.08 14.01
CA LYS A 107 14.79 -0.23 13.11
C LYS A 107 14.50 0.19 11.67
N ALA A 108 13.31 -0.11 11.14
CA ALA A 108 12.91 0.34 9.80
C ALA A 108 12.82 1.88 9.69
N ARG A 109 12.39 2.54 10.77
CA ARG A 109 12.34 4.00 10.84
C ARG A 109 13.73 4.64 10.93
N SER A 110 14.67 4.07 11.70
CA SER A 110 16.03 4.60 11.81
C SER A 110 16.80 4.48 10.50
N ILE A 111 16.56 3.43 9.72
CA ILE A 111 17.14 3.26 8.37
C ILE A 111 16.66 4.39 7.45
N ASN A 112 15.35 4.63 7.39
CA ASN A 112 14.77 5.72 6.59
C ASN A 112 15.23 7.13 7.03
N ASP A 113 15.47 7.35 8.32
CA ASP A 113 15.96 8.64 8.83
C ASP A 113 17.47 8.83 8.61
N GLN A 114 18.25 7.74 8.49
CA GLN A 114 19.67 7.80 8.09
C GLN A 114 19.83 8.10 6.59
N ASP A 115 19.00 7.51 5.73
CA ASP A 115 19.05 7.76 4.27
C ASP A 115 18.69 9.21 3.91
N LYS A 116 17.86 9.87 4.72
CA LYS A 116 17.53 11.30 4.55
C LYS A 116 18.66 12.26 4.94
N ASN A 117 19.60 11.84 5.78
CA ASN A 117 20.74 12.67 6.19
C ASN A 117 21.98 12.45 5.30
N LEU A 118 21.87 11.60 4.29
CA LEU A 118 22.91 11.30 3.30
C LEU A 118 22.56 11.83 1.89
N SER A 119 21.45 12.56 1.74
CA SER A 119 21.02 13.23 0.50
C SER A 119 21.26 14.73 0.54
#